data_AF-A0A7V5PHD8-F1
#
_entry.id   AF-A0A7V5PHD8-F1
#
_cell.length_a   1.000
_cell.length_b   1.000
_cell.length_c   1.000
_cell.angle_alpha   90.00
_cell.angle_beta   90.00
_cell.angle_gamma   90.00
#
_symmetry.space_group_name_H-M   'P 1'
#
loop_
_entity.id
_entity.type
_entity.pdbx_description
1 polymer ?
#
loop_
_entity_poly.entity_id
_entity_poly.type
_entity_poly.pdbx_seq_one_letter_code
_entity_poly.pdbx_strand_id
1 'polypeptide(L)'
;MMHEVTAMKHPQQRLSGERHIARVLEAERGEALQVEIGYTVLPVCAHVDSVGWIDEGDRVLVDLLEEGVVVSGRLRPPRCNGLDAR
;
A
#
# COMPACT_ATOMS: atom_id res chain seq x y z
N MET A 1 -14.08 17.45 41.00
CA MET A 1 -13.74 16.13 40.42
C MET A 1 -13.14 16.38 39.05
N MET A 2 -11.83 16.16 38.91
CA MET A 2 -11.11 16.30 37.63
C MET A 2 -11.32 15.01 36.83
N HIS A 3 -11.84 15.09 35.60
CA HIS A 3 -11.90 13.95 34.70
C HIS A 3 -10.57 13.84 33.96
N GLU A 4 -9.79 12.80 34.24
CA GLU A 4 -8.66 12.40 33.41
C GLU A 4 -9.18 11.87 32.07
N VAL A 5 -8.81 12.53 30.98
CA VAL A 5 -9.06 12.04 29.62
C VAL A 5 -7.91 11.11 29.29
N THR A 6 -8.08 9.81 29.58
CA THR A 6 -7.12 8.78 29.18
C THR A 6 -7.12 8.68 27.65
N ALA A 7 -6.04 9.14 27.01
CA ALA A 7 -5.85 8.99 25.58
C ALA A 7 -5.91 7.49 25.23
N MET A 8 -6.99 7.06 24.58
CA MET A 8 -7.11 5.71 24.05
C MET A 8 -6.07 5.56 22.94
N LYS A 9 -5.01 4.82 23.27
CA LYS A 9 -3.98 4.37 22.33
C LYS A 9 -4.69 3.49 21.31
N HIS A 10 -5.00 4.02 20.12
CA HIS A 10 -5.52 3.23 19.01
C HIS A 10 -4.62 2.01 18.84
N PRO A 11 -5.14 0.78 18.98
CA PRO A 11 -4.37 -0.39 18.58
C PRO A 11 -4.18 -0.23 17.07
N GLN A 12 -2.97 0.07 16.63
CA GLN A 12 -2.58 -0.16 15.25
C GLN A 12 -2.79 -1.65 15.01
N GLN A 13 -3.93 -1.98 14.42
CA GLN A 13 -4.26 -3.31 13.94
C GLN A 13 -3.11 -3.69 13.01
N ARG A 14 -2.18 -4.49 13.52
CA ARG A 14 -1.18 -5.13 12.68
C ARG A 14 -1.98 -6.10 11.83
N LEU A 15 -2.27 -5.70 10.59
CA LEU A 15 -2.70 -6.62 9.56
C LEU A 15 -1.65 -7.74 9.54
N SER A 16 -2.01 -8.90 10.08
CA SER A 16 -1.15 -10.07 10.17
C SER A 16 -1.17 -10.78 8.82
N GLY A 17 -0.72 -10.09 7.78
CA GLY A 17 -0.55 -10.63 6.43
C GLY A 17 0.92 -10.78 6.11
N GLU A 18 1.26 -11.76 5.29
CA GLU A 18 2.57 -11.77 4.64
C GLU A 18 2.63 -10.58 3.69
N ARG A 19 3.71 -9.81 3.78
CA ARG A 19 3.85 -8.55 3.05
C ARG A 19 4.76 -8.73 1.85
N HIS A 20 4.26 -8.34 0.69
CA HIS A 20 4.91 -8.56 -0.60
C HIS A 20 5.06 -7.25 -1.37
N ILE A 21 6.00 -7.24 -2.30
CA ILE A 21 6.09 -6.19 -3.32
C ILE A 21 5.40 -6.71 -4.58
N ALA A 22 4.41 -5.96 -5.06
CA ALA A 22 3.68 -6.29 -6.26
C ALA A 22 3.86 -5.20 -7.33
N ARG A 23 3.64 -5.57 -8.59
CA ARG A 23 3.54 -4.63 -9.71
C ARG A 23 2.08 -4.42 -10.07
N VAL A 24 1.65 -3.18 -10.23
CA VAL A 24 0.29 -2.87 -10.67
C VAL A 24 0.16 -3.18 -12.15
N LEU A 25 -0.82 -4.02 -12.51
CA LEU A 25 -1.10 -4.38 -13.91
C LEU A 25 -2.25 -3.55 -14.48
N GLU A 26 -3.24 -3.23 -13.66
CA GLU A 26 -4.43 -2.46 -14.03
C GLU A 26 -4.74 -1.50 -12.90
N ALA A 27 -5.02 -0.24 -13.23
CA ALA A 27 -5.40 0.79 -12.28
C ALA A 27 -6.53 1.65 -12.84
N GLU A 28 -7.47 2.04 -11.97
CA GLU A 28 -8.56 2.95 -12.31
C GLU A 28 -8.71 4.01 -11.23
N ARG A 29 -8.84 5.28 -11.63
CA ARG A 29 -9.08 6.43 -10.75
C ARG A 29 -8.08 6.57 -9.59
N GLY A 30 -6.83 6.15 -9.82
CA GLY A 30 -5.76 6.23 -8.83
C GLY A 30 -5.69 5.05 -7.87
N GLU A 31 -6.47 4.00 -8.10
CA GLU A 31 -6.50 2.76 -7.32
C GLU A 31 -6.09 1.57 -8.19
N ALA A 32 -5.35 0.62 -7.62
CA ALA A 32 -4.99 -0.62 -8.31
C ALA A 32 -6.19 -1.58 -8.34
N LEU A 33 -6.48 -2.16 -9.51
CA LEU A 33 -7.48 -3.20 -9.66
C LEU A 33 -6.85 -4.60 -9.66
N GLN A 34 -5.67 -4.72 -10.27
CA GLN A 34 -4.93 -5.97 -10.36
C GLN A 34 -3.44 -5.74 -10.12
N VAL A 35 -2.83 -6.70 -9.42
CA VAL A 35 -1.40 -6.69 -9.17
C VAL A 35 -0.77 -8.05 -9.50
N GLU A 36 0.51 -8.01 -9.86
CA GLU A 36 1.35 -9.18 -10.10
C GLU A 36 2.34 -9.33 -8.94
N ILE A 37 2.36 -10.52 -8.33
CA ILE A 37 3.37 -10.95 -7.35
C ILE A 37 4.12 -12.14 -7.96
N GLY A 38 5.37 -11.92 -8.37
CA GLY A 38 6.12 -12.94 -9.12
C GLY A 38 5.51 -13.16 -10.51
N TYR A 39 4.79 -14.27 -10.69
CA TYR A 39 4.07 -14.61 -11.92
C TYR A 39 2.57 -14.82 -11.68
N THR A 40 2.10 -14.49 -10.49
CA THR A 40 0.70 -14.67 -10.09
C THR A 40 -0.01 -13.33 -10.13
N VAL A 41 -1.10 -13.26 -10.88
CA VAL A 41 -1.97 -12.08 -10.95
C VAL A 41 -3.09 -12.24 -9.93
N LEU A 42 -3.29 -11.22 -9.11
CA LEU A 42 -4.30 -11.20 -8.05
C LEU A 42 -5.13 -9.92 -8.12
N PRO A 43 -6.46 -10.00 -7.93
CA PRO A 43 -7.30 -8.82 -7.80
C PRO A 43 -7.03 -8.12 -6.46
N VAL A 44 -7.07 -6.79 -6.49
CA VAL A 44 -6.99 -5.96 -5.28
C VAL A 44 -8.39 -5.79 -4.71
N CYS A 45 -8.55 -6.05 -3.41
CA CYS A 45 -9.85 -5.91 -2.74
C CYS A 45 -9.99 -4.62 -1.94
N ALA A 46 -8.88 -3.99 -1.53
CA ALA A 46 -8.89 -2.73 -0.80
C ALA A 46 -7.56 -1.97 -0.87
N HIS A 47 -7.64 -0.67 -0.57
CA HIS A 47 -6.51 0.23 -0.37
C HIS A 47 -6.57 0.80 1.04
N VAL A 48 -5.42 1.00 1.68
CA VAL A 48 -5.35 1.83 2.87
C VAL A 48 -5.46 3.31 2.46
N ASP A 49 -6.29 4.10 3.15
CA ASP A 49 -6.57 5.51 2.82
C ASP A 49 -5.33 6.41 2.65
N SER A 50 -4.21 6.04 3.28
CA SER A 50 -2.95 6.82 3.21
C SER A 50 -2.15 6.55 1.93
N VAL A 51 -2.54 5.57 1.12
CA VAL A 51 -1.91 5.28 -0.15
C VAL A 51 -2.35 6.34 -1.17
N GLY A 52 -1.37 7.12 -1.65
CA GLY A 52 -1.62 8.12 -2.70
C GLY A 52 -1.91 7.48 -4.05
N TRP A 53 -2.11 8.33 -5.06
CA TRP A 53 -2.45 7.92 -6.43
C TRP A 53 -1.53 6.82 -6.98
N ILE A 54 -2.14 5.77 -7.54
CA ILE A 54 -1.49 4.62 -8.16
C ILE A 54 -1.79 4.58 -9.65
N ASP A 55 -0.76 4.31 -10.46
CA ASP A 55 -0.88 4.08 -11.89
C ASP A 55 -0.39 2.68 -12.29
N GLU A 56 -0.75 2.24 -13.49
CA GLU A 56 -0.23 0.99 -14.06
C GLU A 56 1.30 0.97 -14.13
N GLY A 57 1.89 -0.16 -13.78
CA GLY A 57 3.33 -0.35 -13.71
C GLY A 57 3.99 0.14 -12.43
N ASP A 58 3.27 0.85 -11.55
CA ASP A 58 3.78 1.18 -10.22
C ASP A 58 4.13 -0.08 -9.42
N ARG A 59 5.10 0.07 -8.51
CA ARG A 59 5.41 -0.96 -7.52
C ARG A 59 4.72 -0.58 -6.21
N VAL A 60 3.99 -1.52 -5.65
CA VAL A 60 3.20 -1.33 -4.43
C VAL A 60 3.58 -2.36 -3.38
N LEU A 61 3.37 -1.98 -2.14
CA LEU A 61 3.42 -2.87 -1.00
C LEU A 61 2.01 -3.42 -0.80
N VAL A 62 1.90 -4.74 -0.75
CA VAL A 62 0.62 -5.42 -0.53
C VAL A 62 0.71 -6.32 0.68
N ASP A 63 -0.38 -6.37 1.44
CA ASP A 63 -0.58 -7.34 2.51
C ASP A 63 -1.54 -8.42 1.99
N LEU A 64 -1.10 -9.68 2.00
CA LEU A 64 -1.94 -10.83 1.65
C LEU A 64 -2.70 -11.27 2.90
N LEU A 65 -4.01 -11.15 2.87
CA LEU A 65 -4.93 -11.53 3.93
C LEU A 65 -5.82 -12.70 3.46
N GLU A 66 -6.55 -13.33 4.39
CA GLU A 66 -7.51 -14.39 4.03
C GLU A 66 -8.61 -13.84 3.11
N GLU A 67 -8.98 -12.57 3.27
CA GLU A 67 -10.00 -11.88 2.49
C GLU A 67 -9.52 -11.37 1.12
N GLY A 68 -8.20 -11.37 0.87
CA GLY A 68 -7.61 -10.95 -0.40
C GLY A 68 -6.40 -10.03 -0.28
N VAL A 69 -6.11 -9.32 -1.38
CA VAL A 69 -4.93 -8.45 -1.50
C VAL A 69 -5.29 -7.01 -1.13
N VAL A 70 -4.63 -6.49 -0.10
CA VAL A 70 -4.77 -5.08 0.32
C VAL A 70 -3.51 -4.31 -0.05
N VAL A 71 -3.68 -3.19 -0.77
CA VAL A 71 -2.56 -2.27 -1.04
C VAL A 71 -2.33 -1.38 0.18
N SER A 72 -1.15 -1.52 0.79
CA SER A 72 -0.78 -0.79 2.01
C SER A 72 0.29 0.28 1.79
N GLY A 73 0.83 0.40 0.58
CA GLY A 73 1.77 1.46 0.24
C GLY A 73 2.14 1.51 -1.23
N ARG A 74 2.56 2.68 -1.70
CA ARG A 74 3.22 2.84 -3.01
C ARG A 74 4.72 3.00 -2.82
N LEU A 75 5.51 2.19 -3.52
CA LEU A 75 6.96 2.31 -3.50
C LEU A 75 7.38 3.39 -4.49
N ARG A 76 8.10 4.39 -3.97
CA ARG A 76 8.76 5.38 -4.83
C ARG A 76 10.06 4.77 -5.36
N PRO A 77 10.43 5.02 -6.63
CA PRO A 77 11.77 4.71 -7.07
C PRO A 77 12.78 5.39 -6.13
N PRO A 78 13.93 4.75 -5.86
CA PRO A 78 14.99 5.42 -5.12
C PRO A 78 15.26 6.73 -5.86
N ARG A 79 15.25 7.86 -5.15
CA ARG A 79 15.67 9.12 -5.75
C ARG A 79 17.08 8.88 -6.26
N CYS A 80 17.26 8.80 -7.58
CA CYS A 80 18.55 9.09 -8.15
C CYS A 80 18.83 10.53 -7.73
N ASN A 81 19.69 10.73 -6.74
CA ASN A 81 20.31 12.01 -6.47
C ASN A 81 21.19 12.34 -7.69
N GLY A 82 20.58 12.67 -8.83
CA GLY A 82 21.15 13.69 -9.71
C GLY A 82 20.96 14.98 -8.90
N LEU A 83 21.99 15.61 -8.34
CA LEU A 83 22.95 16.35 -9.13
C LEU A 83 22.26 16.93 -10.38
N ASP A 84 21.31 17.83 -10.15
CA ASP A 84 21.17 19.01 -10.97
C ASP A 84 22.52 19.76 -10.95
N ALA A 85 23.44 19.24 -11.74
CA ALA A 85 24.52 20.01 -12.31
C ALA A 85 23.94 20.63 -13.58
N ARG A 86 23.35 21.83 -13.44
CA ARG A 86 23.29 22.88 -14.47
C ARG A 86 22.81 24.18 -13.88
#